data_AF-A0A2D3WJL7-F1
#
_entry.id   AF-A0A2D3WJL7-F1
#
_cell.length_a   1.000
_cell.length_b   1.000
_cell.length_c   1.000
_cell.angle_alpha   90.00
_cell.angle_beta   90.00
_cell.angle_gamma   90.00
#
_symmetry.space_group_name_H-M   'P 1'
#
loop_
_entity.id
_entity.type
_entity.pdbx_description
1 polymer ?
#
loop_
_entity_poly.entity_id
_entity_poly.type
_entity_poly.pdbx_seq_one_letter_code
_entity_poly.pdbx_strand_id
1 'polypeptide(L)'
;MNTVSIDFKSFVEWDNSPFVLFNHHGKILYLNSAAELLFGHTTPREIFDIALFYAPQNFGYKTTMLSLNYDAFSFYAITVGYENEEQIAIRLYNKPRIKQNIILHKEKLITTDINILLEANIALFKIKNNNHLELFTDQDIPPFKIDQNNFSKLLRKVMDAFRSSDSIFIELKLLIGEHIIIADKKESIVKLTIEAGSRYHDADEEIVALTTNTHIACSLKEHAIRLDIPLIR
;
A
#
# COMPACT_ATOMS: atom_id res chain seq x y z
N MET A 1 18.57 10.99 45.47
CA MET A 1 18.47 9.78 44.62
C MET A 1 19.28 10.05 43.37
N ASN A 2 20.38 9.34 43.15
CA ASN A 2 21.11 9.40 41.88
C ASN A 2 20.30 8.61 40.86
N THR A 3 19.47 9.28 40.07
CA THR A 3 18.84 8.66 38.91
C THR A 3 19.92 8.38 37.88
N VAL A 4 20.28 7.11 37.73
CA VAL A 4 21.11 6.64 36.63
C VAL A 4 20.37 6.97 35.34
N SER A 5 20.92 7.88 34.53
CA SER A 5 20.43 8.16 33.19
C SER A 5 20.67 6.91 32.34
N ILE A 6 19.60 6.23 31.95
CA ILE A 6 19.65 5.08 31.04
C ILE A 6 19.55 5.64 29.62
N ASP A 7 20.49 5.25 28.76
CA ASP A 7 20.43 5.58 27.34
C ASP A 7 19.36 4.72 26.64
N PHE A 8 18.17 5.30 26.44
CA PHE A 8 17.06 4.64 25.77
C PHE A 8 17.23 4.55 24.25
N LYS A 9 18.24 5.19 23.66
CA LYS A 9 18.45 5.21 22.20
C LYS A 9 18.59 3.81 21.63
N SER A 10 19.32 2.93 22.33
CA SER A 10 19.46 1.53 21.92
C SER A 10 18.11 0.80 21.89
N PHE A 11 17.21 1.07 22.84
CA PHE A 11 15.88 0.45 22.84
C PHE A 11 15.02 0.94 21.66
N VAL A 12 15.10 2.24 21.35
CA VAL A 12 14.39 2.85 20.21
C VAL A 12 14.93 2.33 18.87
N GLU A 13 16.23 2.07 18.78
CA GLU A 13 16.88 1.53 17.58
C GLU A 13 16.32 0.15 17.18
N TRP A 14 16.05 -0.70 18.18
CA TRP A 14 15.50 -2.06 17.97
C TRP A 14 13.97 -2.11 17.83
N ASP A 15 13.28 -0.96 17.89
CA ASP A 15 11.84 -0.89 17.71
C ASP A 15 11.45 -0.95 16.23
N ASN A 16 10.42 -1.74 15.90
CA ASN A 16 9.91 -1.84 14.53
C ASN A 16 8.98 -0.67 14.15
N SER A 17 8.59 0.16 15.11
CA SER A 17 7.92 1.43 14.83
C SER A 17 8.93 2.47 14.35
N PRO A 18 8.74 3.08 13.16
CA PRO A 18 9.51 4.24 12.76
C PRO A 18 9.47 5.35 13.81
N PHE A 19 10.64 5.84 14.20
CA PHE A 19 10.82 6.96 15.11
C PHE A 19 11.76 7.97 14.49
N VAL A 20 11.37 9.25 14.50
CA VAL A 20 12.20 10.35 14.00
C VAL A 20 12.16 11.51 14.99
N LEU A 21 13.33 12.06 15.30
CA LEU A 21 13.52 13.28 16.06
C LEU A 21 14.03 14.36 15.11
N PHE A 22 13.29 15.46 15.00
CA PHE A 22 13.66 16.63 14.23
C PHE A 22 14.05 17.78 15.14
N ASN A 23 14.84 18.72 14.63
CA ASN A 23 14.89 20.06 15.20
C ASN A 23 13.72 20.92 14.67
N HIS A 24 13.56 22.12 15.22
CA HIS A 24 12.54 23.10 14.81
C HIS A 24 12.65 23.58 13.34
N HIS A 25 13.75 23.29 12.65
CA HIS A 25 13.93 23.58 11.22
C HIS A 25 13.64 22.38 10.31
N GLY A 26 13.19 21.24 10.86
CA GLY A 26 12.93 20.02 10.10
C GLY A 26 14.17 19.21 9.73
N LYS A 27 15.34 19.53 10.30
CA LYS A 27 16.54 18.69 10.18
C LYS A 27 16.40 17.49 11.10
N ILE A 28 16.66 16.29 10.58
CA ILE A 28 16.70 15.07 11.39
C ILE A 28 17.91 15.12 12.34
N LEU A 29 17.63 15.02 13.64
CA LEU A 29 18.61 14.86 14.71
C LEU A 29 18.88 13.39 15.00
N TYR A 30 17.84 12.55 14.88
CA TYR A 30 17.93 11.11 15.05
C TYR A 30 16.78 10.40 14.33
N LEU A 31 17.03 9.19 13.84
CA LEU A 31 16.05 8.28 13.29
C LEU A 31 16.51 6.84 13.60
N ASN A 32 15.57 5.91 13.81
CA ASN A 32 15.90 4.49 13.95
C ASN A 32 15.89 3.76 12.60
N SER A 33 16.41 2.55 12.55
CA SER A 33 16.45 1.69 11.36
C SER A 33 15.08 1.55 10.66
N ALA A 34 13.98 1.46 11.42
CA ALA A 34 12.64 1.39 10.85
C ALA A 34 12.22 2.66 10.10
N ALA A 35 12.62 3.84 10.58
CA ALA A 35 12.39 5.11 9.89
C ALA A 35 13.29 5.28 8.66
N GLU A 36 14.52 4.76 8.69
CA GLU A 36 15.40 4.76 7.52
C GLU A 36 14.77 4.01 6.34
N LEU A 37 14.19 2.83 6.61
CA LEU A 37 13.45 2.07 5.61
C LEU A 37 12.21 2.81 5.10
N LEU A 38 11.47 3.47 6.00
CA LEU A 38 10.30 4.27 5.63
C LEU A 38 10.68 5.39 4.64
N PHE A 39 11.83 6.03 4.81
CA PHE A 39 12.31 7.09 3.91
C PHE A 39 12.71 6.60 2.51
N GLY A 40 12.69 5.29 2.24
CA GLY A 40 12.67 4.77 0.87
C GLY A 40 11.34 5.03 0.13
N HIS A 41 10.27 5.35 0.86
CA HIS A 41 8.89 5.49 0.34
C HIS A 41 8.24 6.85 0.59
N THR A 42 8.84 7.70 1.45
CA THR A 42 8.37 9.05 1.76
C THR A 42 9.55 9.98 2.02
N THR A 43 9.30 11.28 2.13
CA THR A 43 10.35 12.27 2.36
C THR A 43 10.40 12.70 3.83
N PRO A 44 11.59 13.05 4.37
CA PRO A 44 11.71 13.63 5.71
C PRO A 44 10.83 14.86 5.93
N ARG A 45 10.68 15.69 4.88
CA ARG A 45 9.84 16.90 4.93
C ARG A 45 8.38 16.56 5.16
N GLU A 46 7.85 15.58 4.44
CA GLU A 46 6.46 15.14 4.62
C GLU A 46 6.19 14.65 6.04
N ILE A 47 7.08 13.81 6.59
CA ILE A 47 6.96 13.30 7.97
C ILE A 47 7.09 14.44 9.00
N PHE A 48 7.95 15.43 8.75
CA PHE A 48 8.07 16.62 9.59
C PHE A 48 6.80 17.48 9.56
N ASP A 49 6.22 17.71 8.38
CA ASP A 49 4.98 18.47 8.23
C ASP A 49 3.81 17.77 8.96
N ILE A 50 3.76 16.43 8.92
CA ILE A 50 2.80 15.62 9.72
C ILE A 50 3.05 15.82 11.22
N ALA A 51 4.31 15.80 11.65
CA ALA A 51 4.65 16.02 13.05
C ALA A 51 4.16 17.40 13.54
N LEU A 52 4.41 18.47 12.78
CA LEU A 52 3.93 19.81 13.11
C LEU A 52 2.40 19.88 13.17
N PHE A 53 1.72 19.28 12.19
CA PHE A 53 0.26 19.31 12.12
C PHE A 53 -0.42 18.60 13.31
N TYR A 54 0.15 17.50 13.78
CA TYR A 54 -0.42 16.70 14.86
C TYR A 54 0.19 16.96 16.24
N ALA A 55 1.12 17.91 16.36
CA ALA A 55 1.74 18.29 17.62
C ALA A 55 0.67 18.67 18.68
N PRO A 56 0.88 18.32 19.96
CA PRO A 56 0.05 18.86 21.04
C PRO A 56 0.18 20.38 21.13
N GLN A 57 -0.78 21.06 21.77
CA GLN A 57 -0.72 22.51 21.97
C GLN A 57 0.28 22.92 23.06
N ASN A 58 0.52 22.03 24.03
CA ASN A 58 1.44 22.23 25.14
C ASN A 58 2.51 21.14 25.11
N PHE A 59 3.65 21.38 25.76
CA PHE A 59 4.71 20.39 25.92
C PHE A 59 4.15 19.05 26.41
N GLY A 60 4.63 17.97 25.82
CA GLY A 60 4.17 16.62 26.08
C GLY A 60 3.99 15.81 24.80
N TYR A 61 3.12 14.80 24.88
CA TYR A 61 2.96 13.78 23.86
C TYR A 61 1.47 13.60 23.53
N LYS A 62 1.15 13.44 22.25
CA LYS A 62 -0.21 13.20 21.77
C LYS A 62 -0.20 12.05 20.76
N THR A 63 -0.97 11.01 21.06
CA THR A 63 -1.28 9.94 20.11
C THR A 63 -2.54 10.29 19.33
N THR A 64 -2.47 10.23 18.01
CA THR A 64 -3.62 10.44 17.12
C THR A 64 -3.84 9.17 16.30
N MET A 65 -5.07 8.66 16.30
CA MET A 65 -5.48 7.54 15.45
C MET A 65 -5.76 8.06 14.04
N LEU A 66 -5.03 7.58 13.05
CA LEU A 66 -5.23 7.92 11.63
C LEU A 66 -4.59 6.86 10.73
N SER A 67 -5.02 6.83 9.46
CA SER A 67 -4.49 5.92 8.45
C SER A 67 -3.42 6.65 7.63
N LEU A 68 -2.16 6.21 7.72
CA LEU A 68 -1.08 6.63 6.82
C LEU A 68 -0.62 5.42 6.01
N ASN A 69 -0.48 5.58 4.69
CA ASN A 69 -0.07 4.50 3.80
C ASN A 69 1.05 4.98 2.87
N TYR A 70 2.20 4.31 2.95
CA TYR A 70 3.42 4.55 2.18
C TYR A 70 3.85 3.24 1.52
N ASP A 71 3.27 2.96 0.34
CA ASP A 71 3.43 1.70 -0.38
C ASP A 71 3.24 0.47 0.52
N ALA A 72 4.33 -0.17 0.96
CA ALA A 72 4.30 -1.34 1.82
C ALA A 72 4.00 -0.98 3.30
N PHE A 73 4.23 0.25 3.73
CA PHE A 73 4.03 0.65 5.12
C PHE A 73 2.61 1.17 5.33
N SER A 74 1.91 0.61 6.30
CA SER A 74 0.61 1.12 6.74
C SER A 74 0.68 1.38 8.23
N PHE A 75 0.19 2.54 8.66
CA PHE A 75 0.16 2.94 10.06
C PHE A 75 -1.29 3.25 10.48
N TYR A 76 -1.63 2.89 11.72
CA TYR A 76 -2.97 3.12 12.28
C TYR A 76 -3.02 4.26 13.31
N ALA A 77 -1.85 4.73 13.73
CA ALA A 77 -1.70 5.85 14.64
C ALA A 77 -0.31 6.47 14.51
N ILE A 78 -0.19 7.69 15.00
CA ILE A 78 1.09 8.35 15.27
C ILE A 78 1.10 8.88 16.71
N THR A 79 2.28 8.98 17.31
CA THR A 79 2.50 9.80 18.51
C THR A 79 3.46 10.91 18.14
N VAL A 80 3.06 12.15 18.37
CA VAL A 80 3.92 13.33 18.26
C VAL A 80 4.18 13.88 19.64
N GLY A 81 5.41 14.26 19.94
CA GLY A 81 5.71 14.93 21.20
C GLY A 81 6.94 15.81 21.15
N TYR A 82 6.98 16.77 22.05
CA TYR A 82 8.08 17.71 22.22
C TYR A 82 8.13 18.17 23.69
N GLU A 83 9.35 18.29 24.22
CA GLU A 83 9.60 18.69 25.61
C GLU A 83 10.19 20.11 25.71
N ASN A 84 10.52 20.70 24.57
CA ASN A 84 11.07 22.05 24.43
C ASN A 84 10.76 22.59 23.02
N GLU A 85 11.13 23.84 22.76
CA GLU A 85 10.89 24.51 21.47
C GLU A 85 11.90 24.12 20.39
N GLU A 86 12.95 23.37 20.72
CA GLU A 86 14.04 23.09 19.80
C GLU A 86 13.84 21.80 19.01
N GLN A 87 13.07 20.85 19.55
CA GLN A 87 13.00 19.48 19.07
C GLN A 87 11.56 18.95 19.07
N ILE A 88 11.23 18.15 18.06
CA ILE A 88 9.96 17.45 17.95
C ILE A 88 10.17 16.01 17.48
N ALA A 89 9.52 15.07 18.14
CA ALA A 89 9.57 13.66 17.80
C ALA A 89 8.25 13.18 17.22
N ILE A 90 8.33 12.25 16.27
CA ILE A 90 7.20 11.51 15.74
C ILE A 90 7.51 10.02 15.75
N ARG A 91 6.53 9.23 16.21
CA ARG A 91 6.52 7.77 16.18
C ARG A 91 5.33 7.28 15.38
N LEU A 92 5.54 6.34 14.47
CA LEU A 92 4.48 5.75 13.64
C LEU A 92 4.17 4.31 14.11
N TYR A 93 2.89 3.98 14.27
CA TYR A 93 2.47 2.65 14.74
C TYR A 93 1.98 1.79 13.59
N ASN A 94 2.72 0.70 13.33
CA ASN A 94 2.43 -0.24 12.26
C ASN A 94 1.01 -0.79 12.39
N LYS A 95 0.23 -0.67 11.32
CA LYS A 95 -1.06 -1.35 11.21
C LYS A 95 -0.80 -2.86 11.27
N PRO A 96 -1.45 -3.59 12.19
CA PRO A 96 -1.27 -5.03 12.29
C PRO A 96 -1.55 -5.68 10.93
N ARG A 97 -0.56 -6.37 10.38
CA ARG A 97 -0.78 -7.25 9.23
C ARG A 97 -1.30 -8.56 9.77
N ILE A 98 -2.58 -8.84 9.54
CA ILE A 98 -3.14 -10.15 9.80
C ILE A 98 -2.40 -11.10 8.85
N LYS A 99 -1.53 -11.97 9.38
CA LYS A 99 -0.98 -13.11 8.62
C LYS A 99 -2.17 -14.01 8.30
N GLN A 100 -2.80 -13.77 7.17
CA GLN A 100 -3.80 -14.68 6.66
C GLN A 100 -3.05 -15.89 6.13
N ASN A 101 -3.20 -17.04 6.79
CA ASN A 101 -2.85 -18.33 6.21
C ASN A 101 -3.88 -18.63 5.11
N ILE A 102 -3.75 -17.91 3.99
CA ILE A 102 -4.61 -18.12 2.82
C ILE A 102 -4.22 -19.48 2.25
N ILE A 103 -5.13 -20.44 2.39
CA ILE A 103 -4.98 -21.75 1.76
C ILE A 103 -5.23 -21.56 0.27
N LEU A 104 -4.25 -21.95 -0.54
CA LEU A 104 -4.40 -21.91 -1.99
C LEU A 104 -5.44 -22.95 -2.42
N HIS A 105 -6.65 -22.51 -2.72
CA HIS A 105 -7.74 -23.31 -3.28
C HIS A 105 -7.46 -23.68 -4.74
N LYS A 106 -6.54 -24.62 -4.96
CA LYS A 106 -6.08 -25.04 -6.29
C LYS A 106 -7.23 -25.48 -7.19
N GLU A 107 -8.31 -26.01 -6.62
CA GLU A 107 -9.52 -26.44 -7.32
C GLU A 107 -10.27 -25.31 -8.04
N LYS A 108 -10.09 -24.05 -7.62
CA LYS A 108 -10.71 -22.88 -8.25
C LYS A 108 -9.83 -22.23 -9.32
N LEU A 109 -8.57 -22.63 -9.41
CA LEU A 109 -7.61 -21.98 -10.28
C LEU A 109 -7.58 -22.65 -11.65
N ILE A 110 -7.73 -21.83 -12.69
CA ILE A 110 -7.70 -22.27 -14.09
C ILE A 110 -6.53 -21.54 -14.78
N THR A 111 -5.80 -22.25 -15.63
CA THR A 111 -4.78 -21.64 -16.47
C THR A 111 -5.43 -20.63 -17.40
N THR A 112 -5.03 -19.38 -17.29
CA THR A 112 -5.70 -18.24 -17.90
C THR A 112 -4.67 -17.29 -18.49
N ASP A 113 -4.97 -16.77 -19.68
CA ASP A 113 -4.31 -15.59 -20.22
C ASP A 113 -4.95 -14.34 -19.59
N ILE A 114 -4.16 -13.60 -18.82
CA ILE A 114 -4.63 -12.41 -18.12
C ILE A 114 -5.00 -11.28 -19.08
N ASN A 115 -4.36 -11.18 -20.25
CA ASN A 115 -4.68 -10.17 -21.25
C ASN A 115 -6.11 -10.36 -21.77
N ILE A 116 -6.49 -11.60 -22.08
CA ILE A 116 -7.87 -11.95 -22.51
C ILE A 116 -8.88 -11.56 -21.42
N LEU A 117 -8.57 -11.84 -20.16
CA LEU A 117 -9.48 -11.54 -19.04
C LEU A 117 -9.63 -10.04 -18.81
N LEU A 118 -8.54 -9.28 -18.96
CA LEU A 118 -8.54 -7.83 -18.89
C LEU A 118 -9.34 -7.21 -20.04
N GLU A 119 -9.09 -7.63 -21.29
CA GLU A 119 -9.80 -7.17 -22.48
C GLU A 119 -11.31 -7.40 -22.38
N ALA A 120 -11.74 -8.58 -21.94
CA ALA A 120 -13.15 -8.90 -21.76
C ALA A 120 -13.83 -7.97 -20.75
N ASN A 121 -13.18 -7.69 -19.62
CA ASN A 121 -13.74 -6.80 -18.61
C ASN A 121 -13.70 -5.32 -19.07
N ILE A 122 -12.68 -4.89 -19.81
CA ILE A 122 -12.62 -3.57 -20.46
C ILE A 122 -13.80 -3.39 -21.43
N ALA A 123 -14.08 -4.40 -22.26
CA ALA A 123 -15.19 -4.37 -23.19
C ALA A 123 -16.52 -4.18 -22.45
N LEU A 124 -16.73 -4.92 -21.35
CA LEU A 124 -17.92 -4.77 -20.50
C LEU A 124 -18.02 -3.38 -19.86
N PHE A 125 -16.89 -2.80 -19.45
CA PHE A 125 -16.85 -1.45 -18.88
C PHE A 125 -17.24 -0.39 -19.90
N LYS A 126 -16.74 -0.49 -21.15
CA LYS A 126 -17.04 0.42 -22.25
C LYS A 126 -18.50 0.38 -22.73
N ILE A 127 -19.23 -0.70 -22.45
CA ILE A 127 -20.68 -0.75 -22.76
C ILE A 127 -21.47 0.27 -21.93
N LYS A 128 -20.99 0.59 -20.72
CA LYS A 128 -21.71 1.46 -19.76
C LYS A 128 -21.12 2.85 -19.65
N ASN A 129 -19.87 3.03 -20.07
CA ASN A 129 -19.12 4.25 -19.85
C ASN A 129 -18.34 4.66 -21.10
N ASN A 130 -18.20 5.97 -21.32
CA ASN A 130 -17.56 6.56 -22.50
C ASN A 130 -16.14 7.09 -22.23
N ASN A 131 -15.49 6.61 -21.15
CA ASN A 131 -14.15 7.07 -20.79
C ASN A 131 -13.12 6.71 -21.88
N HIS A 132 -12.13 7.58 -22.07
CA HIS A 132 -10.96 7.26 -22.88
C HIS A 132 -10.05 6.31 -22.10
N LEU A 133 -9.67 5.17 -22.69
CA LEU A 133 -8.78 4.19 -22.06
C LEU A 133 -7.47 4.10 -22.80
N GLU A 134 -6.37 4.31 -22.08
CA GLU A 134 -5.00 4.10 -22.56
C GLU A 134 -4.45 2.80 -21.97
N LEU A 135 -4.02 1.88 -22.83
CA LEU A 135 -3.57 0.55 -22.44
C LEU A 135 -2.07 0.39 -22.69
N PHE A 136 -1.34 0.04 -21.65
CA PHE A 136 0.07 -0.34 -21.72
C PHE A 136 0.23 -1.75 -21.14
N THR A 137 -0.06 -2.77 -21.96
CA THR A 137 -0.10 -4.16 -21.52
C THR A 137 1.00 -4.99 -22.18
N ASP A 138 1.72 -5.74 -21.35
CA ASP A 138 2.69 -6.74 -21.80
C ASP A 138 1.96 -8.00 -22.29
N GLN A 139 2.01 -8.22 -23.60
CA GLN A 139 1.36 -9.36 -24.27
C GLN A 139 2.16 -10.67 -24.12
N ASP A 140 3.41 -10.60 -23.64
CA ASP A 140 4.28 -11.76 -23.47
C ASP A 140 4.13 -12.42 -22.08
N ILE A 141 3.23 -11.91 -21.23
CA ILE A 141 2.92 -12.52 -19.93
C ILE A 141 2.35 -13.93 -20.17
N PRO A 142 3.03 -15.00 -19.68
CA PRO A 142 2.57 -16.35 -19.95
C PRO A 142 1.28 -16.67 -19.19
N PRO A 143 0.41 -17.55 -19.72
CA PRO A 143 -0.78 -18.00 -19.01
C PRO A 143 -0.43 -18.62 -17.65
N PHE A 144 -1.23 -18.31 -16.63
CA PHE A 144 -1.01 -18.79 -15.27
C PHE A 144 -2.33 -19.10 -14.55
N LYS A 145 -2.24 -19.79 -13.41
CA LYS A 145 -3.39 -20.25 -12.63
C LYS A 145 -4.00 -19.10 -11.83
N ILE A 146 -5.27 -18.80 -12.09
CA ILE A 146 -6.04 -17.76 -11.39
C ILE A 146 -7.51 -18.17 -11.24
N ASP A 147 -8.17 -17.68 -10.18
CA ASP A 147 -9.63 -17.76 -10.06
C ASP A 147 -10.26 -16.69 -10.98
N GLN A 148 -10.60 -17.11 -12.21
CA GLN A 148 -11.14 -16.21 -13.24
C GLN A 148 -12.41 -15.47 -12.79
N ASN A 149 -13.28 -16.16 -12.04
CA ASN A 149 -14.55 -15.63 -11.60
C ASN A 149 -14.36 -14.54 -10.56
N ASN A 150 -13.54 -14.81 -9.55
CA ASN A 150 -13.22 -13.83 -8.52
C ASN A 150 -12.44 -12.65 -9.10
N PHE A 151 -11.44 -12.91 -9.94
CA PHE A 151 -10.65 -11.85 -10.57
C PHE A 151 -11.48 -10.97 -11.50
N SER A 152 -12.39 -11.54 -12.30
CA SER A 152 -13.31 -10.73 -13.12
C SER A 152 -14.24 -9.86 -12.27
N LYS A 153 -14.74 -10.36 -11.13
CA LYS A 153 -15.52 -9.54 -10.19
C LYS A 153 -14.69 -8.39 -9.64
N LEU A 154 -13.44 -8.67 -9.25
CA LEU A 154 -12.49 -7.68 -8.77
C LEU A 154 -12.22 -6.61 -9.84
N LEU A 155 -11.87 -6.99 -11.07
CA LEU A 155 -11.63 -6.06 -12.18
C LEU A 155 -12.81 -5.13 -12.43
N ARG A 156 -14.04 -5.66 -12.44
CA ARG A 156 -15.23 -4.83 -12.63
C ARG A 156 -15.38 -3.79 -11.53
N LYS A 157 -15.16 -4.17 -10.27
CA LYS A 157 -15.24 -3.23 -9.14
C LYS A 157 -14.13 -2.18 -9.19
N VAL A 158 -12.90 -2.60 -9.50
CA VAL A 158 -11.76 -1.70 -9.63
C VAL A 158 -11.99 -0.68 -10.76
N MET A 159 -12.42 -1.11 -11.94
CA MET A 159 -12.68 -0.17 -13.05
C MET A 159 -13.88 0.75 -12.76
N ASP A 160 -14.93 0.23 -12.12
CA ASP A 160 -16.11 1.03 -11.77
C ASP A 160 -15.80 2.13 -10.75
N ALA A 161 -14.73 2.00 -9.97
CA ALA A 161 -14.22 3.09 -9.12
C ALA A 161 -13.81 4.32 -9.95
N PHE A 162 -13.43 4.14 -11.22
CA PHE A 162 -12.98 5.21 -12.13
C PHE A 162 -14.03 5.68 -13.12
N ARG A 163 -15.30 5.24 -12.99
CA ARG A 163 -16.40 5.48 -13.93
C ARG A 163 -16.63 6.95 -14.34
N SER A 164 -16.32 7.92 -13.47
CA SER A 164 -16.50 9.36 -13.77
C SER A 164 -15.27 10.05 -14.36
N SER A 165 -14.13 9.37 -14.49
CA SER A 165 -12.89 9.98 -14.96
C SER A 165 -12.84 10.02 -16.48
N ASP A 166 -12.55 11.18 -17.09
CA ASP A 166 -12.54 11.32 -18.55
C ASP A 166 -11.54 10.39 -19.25
N SER A 167 -10.37 10.20 -18.63
CA SER A 167 -9.30 9.33 -19.12
C SER A 167 -8.80 8.40 -18.02
N ILE A 168 -8.59 7.14 -18.36
CA ILE A 168 -8.11 6.09 -17.46
C ILE A 168 -6.92 5.39 -18.13
N PHE A 169 -5.79 5.38 -17.42
CA PHE A 169 -4.58 4.67 -17.83
C PHE A 169 -4.55 3.29 -17.16
N ILE A 170 -4.31 2.25 -17.96
CA ILE A 170 -4.25 0.85 -17.50
C ILE A 170 -2.91 0.26 -17.92
N GLU A 171 -2.09 -0.11 -16.94
CA GLU A 171 -0.81 -0.77 -17.16
C GLU A 171 -0.86 -2.20 -16.64
N LEU A 172 -0.42 -3.17 -17.45
CA LEU A 172 -0.23 -4.56 -17.05
C LEU A 172 1.19 -5.00 -17.41
N LYS A 173 1.99 -5.40 -16.41
CA LYS A 173 3.40 -5.80 -16.63
C LYS A 173 3.86 -6.92 -15.72
N LEU A 174 4.81 -7.71 -16.17
CA LEU A 174 5.55 -8.64 -15.32
C LEU A 174 6.67 -7.88 -14.57
N LEU A 175 6.74 -8.04 -13.25
CA LEU A 175 7.83 -7.48 -12.44
C LEU A 175 9.02 -8.43 -12.42
N ILE A 176 10.15 -7.98 -12.98
CA ILE A 176 11.39 -8.74 -13.01
C ILE A 176 12.11 -8.59 -11.66
N GLY A 177 12.49 -9.72 -11.04
CA GLY A 177 13.24 -9.76 -9.78
C GLY A 177 12.37 -9.70 -8.52
N GLU A 178 11.13 -9.22 -8.63
CA GLU A 178 10.15 -9.25 -7.54
C GLU A 178 9.44 -10.60 -7.46
N HIS A 179 9.21 -11.10 -6.24
CA HIS A 179 8.55 -12.38 -6.00
C HIS A 179 7.77 -12.37 -4.69
N ILE A 180 6.68 -13.13 -4.66
CA ILE A 180 5.94 -13.46 -3.45
C ILE A 180 6.14 -14.95 -3.12
N ILE A 181 6.22 -15.27 -1.84
CA ILE A 181 6.34 -16.66 -1.37
C ILE A 181 4.94 -17.18 -1.06
N ILE A 182 4.51 -18.20 -1.81
CA ILE A 182 3.23 -18.88 -1.62
C ILE A 182 3.54 -20.37 -1.49
N ALA A 183 3.13 -20.98 -0.36
CA ALA A 183 3.39 -22.39 -0.07
C ALA A 183 4.87 -22.79 -0.32
N ASP A 184 5.80 -22.02 0.24
CA ASP A 184 7.26 -22.17 0.12
C ASP A 184 7.83 -22.09 -1.31
N LYS A 185 7.02 -21.63 -2.27
CA LYS A 185 7.45 -21.40 -3.65
C LYS A 185 7.48 -19.90 -3.96
N LYS A 186 8.56 -19.46 -4.60
CA LYS A 186 8.69 -18.10 -5.14
C LYS A 186 7.89 -18.02 -6.44
N GLU A 187 6.85 -17.20 -6.43
CA GLU A 187 6.06 -16.89 -7.62
C GLU A 187 6.40 -15.45 -8.07
N SER A 188 6.61 -15.26 -9.37
CA SER A 188 6.78 -13.93 -9.97
C SER A 188 5.48 -13.12 -9.84
N ILE A 189 5.58 -11.80 -9.98
CA ILE A 189 4.44 -10.89 -9.79
C ILE A 189 4.08 -10.24 -11.13
N VAL A 190 2.81 -10.34 -11.50
CA VAL A 190 2.18 -9.52 -12.55
C VAL A 190 1.51 -8.34 -11.86
N LYS A 191 1.88 -7.11 -12.23
CA LYS A 191 1.32 -5.88 -11.69
C LYS A 191 0.29 -5.32 -12.65
N LEU A 192 -0.93 -5.10 -12.16
CA LEU A 192 -1.97 -4.33 -12.83
C LEU A 192 -2.15 -3.00 -12.10
N THR A 193 -1.98 -1.90 -12.81
CA THR A 193 -2.19 -0.54 -12.31
C THR A 193 -3.30 0.12 -13.11
N ILE A 194 -4.29 0.69 -12.42
CA ILE A 194 -5.34 1.51 -13.03
C ILE A 194 -5.27 2.89 -12.38
N GLU A 195 -5.04 3.92 -13.18
CA GLU A 195 -4.78 5.30 -12.75
C GLU A 195 -5.67 6.29 -13.51
N ALA A 196 -6.17 7.31 -12.82
CA ALA A 196 -6.95 8.39 -13.42
C ALA A 196 -6.91 9.66 -12.55
N GLY A 197 -7.46 10.77 -13.06
CA GLY A 197 -7.52 12.03 -12.32
C GLY A 197 -8.30 11.97 -10.99
N SER A 198 -9.26 11.05 -10.87
CA SER A 198 -10.00 10.81 -9.62
C SER A 198 -10.61 9.41 -9.58
N ARG A 199 -11.01 8.94 -8.40
CA ARG A 199 -11.81 7.72 -8.24
C ARG A 199 -12.84 7.85 -7.12
N TYR A 200 -13.89 7.05 -7.20
CA TYR A 200 -14.79 6.82 -6.09
C TYR A 200 -14.19 5.82 -5.09
N HIS A 201 -14.57 5.99 -3.83
CA HIS A 201 -14.13 5.18 -2.68
C HIS A 201 -15.26 4.28 -2.14
N ASP A 202 -16.42 4.29 -2.81
CA ASP A 202 -17.66 3.61 -2.39
C ASP A 202 -17.57 2.07 -2.45
N ALA A 203 -16.66 1.54 -3.25
CA ALA A 203 -16.44 0.11 -3.40
C ALA A 203 -15.16 -0.40 -2.70
N ASP A 204 -14.43 0.43 -1.96
CA ASP A 204 -13.10 0.09 -1.40
C ASP A 204 -13.15 -1.13 -0.47
N GLU A 205 -14.15 -1.19 0.41
CA GLU A 205 -14.33 -2.33 1.32
C GLU A 205 -14.59 -3.64 0.54
N GLU A 206 -15.37 -3.59 -0.53
CA GLU A 206 -15.68 -4.75 -1.35
C GLU A 206 -14.47 -5.19 -2.20
N ILE A 207 -13.71 -4.22 -2.73
CA ILE A 207 -12.46 -4.49 -3.44
C ILE A 207 -11.47 -5.21 -2.51
N VAL A 208 -11.31 -4.73 -1.28
CA VAL A 208 -10.46 -5.38 -0.27
C VAL A 208 -11.01 -6.79 0.08
N ALA A 209 -12.32 -6.92 0.27
CA ALA A 209 -12.95 -8.22 0.57
C ALA A 209 -12.71 -9.26 -0.54
N LEU A 210 -12.77 -8.86 -1.81
CA LEU A 210 -12.50 -9.73 -2.97
C LEU A 210 -11.05 -10.20 -3.04
N THR A 211 -10.12 -9.49 -2.39
CA THR A 211 -8.70 -9.86 -2.34
C THR A 211 -8.33 -10.68 -1.10
N THR A 212 -9.17 -10.65 -0.06
CA THR A 212 -8.90 -11.25 1.27
C THR A 212 -8.64 -12.76 1.23
N ASN A 213 -9.27 -13.49 0.31
CA ASN A 213 -9.07 -14.94 0.14
C ASN A 213 -8.24 -15.28 -1.09
N THR A 214 -7.48 -14.31 -1.58
CA THR A 214 -6.59 -14.47 -2.72
C THR A 214 -5.17 -14.11 -2.31
N HIS A 215 -4.17 -14.56 -3.05
CA HIS A 215 -2.80 -14.08 -2.86
C HIS A 215 -2.51 -12.78 -3.64
N ILE A 216 -3.54 -12.07 -4.10
CA ILE A 216 -3.41 -10.79 -4.80
C ILE A 216 -3.28 -9.69 -3.74
N ALA A 217 -2.17 -8.95 -3.75
CA ALA A 217 -2.05 -7.77 -2.92
C ALA A 217 -2.72 -6.57 -3.60
N CYS A 218 -3.43 -5.75 -2.84
CA CYS A 218 -4.17 -4.60 -3.35
C CYS A 218 -3.73 -3.33 -2.62
N SER A 219 -3.42 -2.30 -3.39
CA SER A 219 -3.10 -0.96 -2.91
C SER A 219 -4.11 0.04 -3.48
N LEU A 220 -4.81 0.73 -2.59
CA LEU A 220 -5.79 1.77 -2.92
C LEU A 220 -5.16 3.14 -2.61
N LYS A 221 -5.05 4.00 -3.62
CA LYS A 221 -4.55 5.38 -3.52
C LYS A 221 -5.56 6.35 -4.13
N GLU A 222 -5.50 7.63 -3.81
CA GLU A 222 -6.47 8.65 -4.26
C GLU A 222 -6.72 8.64 -5.79
N HIS A 223 -5.67 8.39 -6.57
CA HIS A 223 -5.70 8.44 -8.04
C HIS A 223 -5.37 7.09 -8.70
N ALA A 224 -5.20 6.03 -7.92
CA ALA A 224 -4.68 4.76 -8.42
C ALA A 224 -5.22 3.56 -7.63
N ILE A 225 -5.44 2.46 -8.33
CA ILE A 225 -5.59 1.13 -7.72
C ILE A 225 -4.55 0.22 -8.34
N ARG A 226 -3.79 -0.50 -7.49
CA ARG A 226 -2.75 -1.43 -7.91
C ARG A 226 -3.03 -2.83 -7.38
N LEU A 227 -2.90 -3.82 -8.24
CA LEU A 227 -3.03 -5.23 -7.93
C LEU A 227 -1.72 -5.95 -8.27
N ASP A 228 -1.09 -6.54 -7.26
CA ASP A 228 0.07 -7.40 -7.43
C ASP A 228 -0.39 -8.86 -7.42
N ILE A 229 -0.36 -9.47 -8.60
CA ILE A 229 -0.96 -10.76 -8.89
C ILE A 229 0.15 -11.81 -8.99
N PRO A 230 0.14 -12.86 -8.14
CA PRO A 230 1.12 -13.92 -8.24
C PRO A 230 0.92 -14.75 -9.51
N LEU A 231 2.01 -14.97 -10.25
CA LEU A 231 2.06 -15.84 -11.42
C LEU A 231 2.20 -17.30 -10.97
N ILE A 232 1.09 -17.89 -10.53
CA ILE A 232 1.02 -19.26 -10.03
C ILE A 232 1.06 -20.24 -11.20
N ARG A 233 1.99 -21.20 -11.19
CA ARG A 233 2.09 -22.27 -12.21
C ARG A 233 1.28 -23.52 -11.88
#